data_AF-A0AAD4Z7G0-F1
#
_entry.id   AF-A0AAD4Z7G0-F1
#
_cell.length_a   1.000
_cell.length_b   1.000
_cell.length_c   1.000
_cell.angle_alpha   90.00
_cell.angle_beta   90.00
_cell.angle_gamma   90.00
#
_symmetry.space_group_name_H-M   'P 1'
#
loop_
_entity.id
_entity.type
_entity.pdbx_description
1 polymer ?
#
loop_
_entity_poly.entity_id
_entity_poly.type
_entity_poly.pdbx_seq_one_letter_code
_entity_poly.pdbx_strand_id
1 'polypeptide(L)'
;MNKMNKSDLNIVQLLKKFDSDTKSFKLGTKSFQITANIVTEILGLPNEGEIVKLANDRYTATFRTRHFGAKGKPSKTMVEEELQKTIALCHRMNFSKSSFHAA
;
A
#
# COMPACT_ATOMS: atom_id res chain seq x y z
N MET A 1 16.00 13.86 12.01
CA MET A 1 15.67 12.41 11.98
C MET A 1 14.86 12.10 13.23
N ASN A 2 13.53 12.03 13.12
CA ASN A 2 12.68 11.75 14.28
C ASN A 2 12.91 10.31 14.74
N LYS A 3 13.31 10.15 16.01
CA LYS A 3 13.40 8.85 16.67
C LYS A 3 12.00 8.25 16.69
N MET A 4 11.76 7.25 15.83
CA MET A 4 10.55 6.44 15.89
C MET A 4 10.69 5.57 17.14
N ASN A 5 10.11 6.00 18.26
CA ASN A 5 10.09 5.22 19.48
C ASN A 5 9.41 3.88 19.18
N LYS A 6 10.05 2.77 19.56
CA LYS A 6 9.44 1.43 19.48
C LYS A 6 8.10 1.49 20.22
N SER A 7 7.02 1.37 19.44
CA SER A 7 5.62 1.17 19.84
C SER A 7 5.30 1.70 21.23
N ASP A 8 4.84 2.95 21.28
CA ASP A 8 4.27 3.54 22.49
C ASP A 8 3.25 2.56 23.09
N LEU A 9 3.49 2.09 24.31
CA LEU A 9 2.68 1.06 24.98
C LEU A 9 1.20 1.47 24.98
N ASN A 10 0.94 2.77 25.04
CA ASN A 10 -0.39 3.36 24.98
C ASN A 10 -1.07 3.11 23.63
N ILE A 11 -0.34 3.18 22.51
CA ILE A 11 -0.87 2.86 21.17
C ILE A 11 -1.23 1.38 21.09
N VAL A 12 -0.38 0.49 21.61
CA VAL A 12 -0.66 -0.95 21.62
C VAL A 12 -1.89 -1.28 22.46
N GLN A 13 -2.04 -0.64 23.62
CA GLN A 13 -3.22 -0.79 24.46
C GLN A 13 -4.48 -0.21 23.82
N LEU A 14 -4.36 0.90 23.08
CA LEU A 14 -5.47 1.49 22.33
C LEU A 14 -5.94 0.56 21.21
N LEU A 15 -5.01 0.01 20.41
CA LEU A 15 -5.32 -0.94 19.33
C LEU A 15 -6.04 -2.19 19.85
N LYS A 16 -5.71 -2.66 21.05
CA LYS A 16 -6.41 -3.79 21.70
C LYS A 16 -7.86 -3.48 22.09
N LYS A 17 -8.23 -2.21 22.24
CA LYS A 17 -9.61 -1.78 22.54
C LYS A 17 -10.47 -1.59 21.28
N PHE A 18 -9.93 -1.87 20.11
CA PHE A 18 -10.67 -1.84 18.86
C PHE A 18 -11.64 -3.02 18.78
N ASP A 19 -12.90 -2.72 18.53
CA ASP A 19 -13.98 -3.65 18.31
C ASP A 19 -14.15 -3.84 16.79
N SER A 20 -13.84 -5.05 16.31
CA SER A 20 -13.82 -5.38 14.88
C SER A 20 -15.20 -5.40 14.24
N ASP A 21 -16.24 -5.67 15.02
CA ASP A 21 -17.60 -5.88 14.54
C ASP A 21 -18.28 -4.53 14.31
N THR A 22 -18.08 -3.62 15.26
CA THR A 22 -18.61 -2.24 15.18
C THR A 22 -17.65 -1.26 14.52
N LYS A 23 -16.42 -1.67 14.20
CA LYS A 23 -15.33 -0.80 13.71
C LYS A 23 -15.08 0.41 14.62
N SER A 24 -15.10 0.21 15.93
CA SER A 24 -15.07 1.31 16.91
C SER A 24 -14.06 1.11 18.03
N PHE A 25 -13.61 2.20 18.63
CA PHE A 25 -12.88 2.21 19.89
C PHE A 25 -13.82 2.59 21.03
N LYS A 26 -13.86 1.77 22.08
CA LYS A 26 -14.65 2.04 23.29
C LYS A 26 -13.76 2.63 24.37
N LEU A 27 -14.11 3.83 24.83
CA LEU A 27 -13.40 4.56 25.89
C LEU A 27 -14.39 4.97 26.99
N GLY A 28 -14.48 4.13 28.03
CA GLY A 28 -15.48 4.31 29.09
C GLY A 28 -16.91 4.16 28.54
N THR A 29 -17.72 5.21 28.70
CA THR A 29 -19.09 5.27 28.18
C THR A 29 -19.19 5.77 26.74
N LYS A 30 -18.08 6.26 26.16
CA LYS A 30 -18.04 6.81 24.81
C LYS A 30 -17.52 5.76 23.82
N SER A 31 -18.06 5.77 22.60
CA SER A 31 -17.57 4.97 21.49
C SER A 31 -17.26 5.87 20.30
N PHE A 32 -16.15 5.57 19.63
CA PHE A 32 -15.68 6.31 18.45
C PHE A 32 -15.53 5.34 17.30
N GLN A 33 -16.36 5.48 16.27
CA GLN A 33 -16.30 4.65 15.09
C GLN A 33 -15.27 5.19 14.10
N ILE A 34 -14.47 4.30 13.51
CA ILE A 34 -13.62 4.65 12.38
C ILE A 34 -14.52 4.64 11.14
N THR A 35 -14.88 5.82 10.64
CA THR A 35 -15.61 5.97 9.38
C THR A 35 -14.63 6.03 8.20
N ALA A 36 -15.12 5.76 6.98
CA ALA A 36 -14.32 5.87 5.77
C ALA A 36 -13.71 7.28 5.62
N ASN A 37 -14.47 8.33 5.95
CA ASN A 37 -13.99 9.71 5.87
C ASN A 37 -12.81 10.00 6.80
N ILE A 38 -12.78 9.40 8.00
CA ILE A 38 -11.66 9.56 8.93
C ILE A 38 -10.41 8.86 8.38
N VAL A 39 -10.58 7.67 7.78
CA VAL A 39 -9.47 6.93 7.17
C VAL A 39 -8.88 7.69 5.99
N THR A 40 -9.73 8.28 5.17
CA THR A 40 -9.32 9.03 3.98
C THR A 40 -8.59 10.31 4.36
N GLU A 41 -9.05 11.03 5.38
CA GLU A 41 -8.33 12.17 5.97
C GLU A 41 -6.95 11.79 6.53
N ILE A 42 -6.85 10.71 7.31
CA ILE A 42 -5.59 10.26 7.93
C ILE A 42 -4.58 9.81 6.86
N LEU A 43 -5.05 9.05 5.87
CA LEU A 43 -4.18 8.47 4.85
C LEU A 43 -3.95 9.41 3.65
N GLY A 44 -4.67 10.53 3.59
CA GLY A 44 -4.66 11.43 2.42
C GLY A 44 -5.21 10.75 1.16
N LEU A 45 -6.14 9.82 1.32
CA LEU A 45 -6.77 9.10 0.22
C LEU A 45 -8.11 9.77 -0.14
N PRO A 46 -8.58 9.67 -1.39
CA PRO A 46 -9.93 10.08 -1.75
C PRO A 46 -10.99 9.20 -1.07
N ASN A 47 -12.19 9.73 -0.85
CA ASN A 47 -13.33 8.92 -0.46
C ASN A 47 -13.76 7.98 -1.59
N GLU A 48 -14.46 6.91 -1.23
CA GLU A 48 -15.01 5.97 -2.21
C GLU A 48 -15.98 6.70 -3.15
N GLY A 49 -15.74 6.58 -4.46
CA GLY A 49 -16.49 7.32 -5.48
C GLY A 49 -15.93 8.70 -5.82
N GLU A 50 -14.99 9.24 -5.02
CA GLU A 50 -14.29 10.47 -5.36
C GLU A 50 -13.09 10.20 -6.28
N ILE A 51 -13.02 10.94 -7.38
CA ILE A 51 -11.90 10.86 -8.32
C ILE A 51 -10.79 11.77 -7.81
N VAL A 52 -9.61 11.19 -7.55
CA VAL A 52 -8.40 11.98 -7.25
C VAL A 52 -8.10 12.89 -8.42
N LYS A 53 -8.22 14.21 -8.21
CA LYS A 53 -7.68 15.19 -9.14
C LYS A 53 -6.17 15.18 -8.98
N LEU A 54 -5.49 14.38 -9.80
CA LEU A 54 -4.04 14.40 -9.90
C LEU A 54 -3.62 15.82 -10.29
N ALA A 55 -2.81 16.47 -9.45
CA ALA A 55 -2.29 17.82 -9.71
C ALA A 55 -1.45 17.91 -11.00
N ASN A 56 -1.08 16.77 -11.58
CA ASN A 56 -0.48 16.64 -12.89
C ASN A 56 -1.06 15.41 -13.61
N ASP A 57 -1.56 15.59 -14.84
CA ASP A 57 -1.98 14.49 -15.74
C ASP A 57 -0.84 13.53 -16.11
N ARG A 58 0.40 13.90 -15.79
CA ARG A 58 1.57 13.06 -15.99
C ARG A 58 1.95 12.40 -14.69
N TYR A 59 1.44 11.18 -14.51
CA TYR A 59 2.15 10.15 -13.76
C TYR A 59 3.61 10.14 -14.26
N THR A 60 4.54 10.77 -13.51
CA THR A 60 5.99 10.71 -13.72
C THR A 60 6.44 9.34 -13.26
N ALA A 61 6.16 8.41 -14.15
CA ALA A 61 6.17 7.01 -13.89
C ALA A 61 7.60 6.50 -14.04
N THR A 62 8.40 6.60 -12.98
CA THR A 62 9.71 5.95 -12.93
C THR A 62 9.59 4.48 -13.31
N PHE A 63 8.50 3.82 -12.89
CA PHE A 63 8.12 2.48 -13.33
C PHE A 63 7.85 2.38 -14.84
N ARG A 64 7.02 3.27 -15.42
CA ARG A 64 6.74 3.28 -16.87
C ARG A 64 8.01 3.47 -17.68
N THR A 65 8.84 4.43 -17.31
CA THR A 65 10.09 4.73 -18.03
C THR A 65 11.06 3.56 -17.93
N ARG A 66 11.14 2.91 -16.76
CA ARG A 66 12.04 1.77 -16.53
C ARG A 66 11.64 0.51 -17.28
N HIS A 67 10.35 0.22 -17.39
CA HIS A 67 9.85 -1.04 -17.97
C HIS A 67 9.34 -0.90 -19.42
N PHE A 68 8.86 0.28 -19.80
CA PHE A 68 8.22 0.52 -21.10
C PHE A 68 8.89 1.66 -21.91
N GLY A 69 9.93 2.30 -21.38
CA GLY A 69 10.66 3.37 -22.06
C GLY A 69 9.93 4.72 -22.11
N ALA A 70 10.53 5.68 -22.82
CA ALA A 70 10.02 7.06 -22.91
C ALA A 70 8.94 7.28 -23.98
N LYS A 71 8.65 6.27 -24.82
CA LYS A 71 7.77 6.43 -25.99
C LYS A 71 6.41 5.74 -25.77
N GLY A 72 5.38 6.57 -25.67
CA GLY A 72 3.97 6.16 -25.81
C GLY A 72 3.33 5.54 -24.56
N LYS A 73 1.99 5.56 -24.54
CA LYS A 73 1.17 4.86 -23.54
C LYS A 73 1.28 3.36 -23.82
N PRO A 74 1.71 2.53 -22.86
CA PRO A 74 1.84 1.09 -23.09
C PRO A 74 0.46 0.48 -23.36
N SER A 75 0.39 -0.45 -24.31
CA SER A 75 -0.83 -1.21 -24.57
C SER A 75 -1.06 -2.23 -23.45
N LYS A 76 -2.31 -2.68 -23.29
CA LYS A 76 -2.67 -3.72 -22.29
C LYS A 76 -1.84 -4.99 -22.46
N THR A 77 -1.57 -5.40 -23.70
CA THR A 77 -0.77 -6.58 -24.02
C THR A 77 0.68 -6.44 -23.57
N MET A 78 1.30 -5.28 -23.80
CA MET A 78 2.66 -5.01 -23.34
C MET A 78 2.79 -5.07 -21.81
N VAL A 79 1.79 -4.55 -21.09
CA VAL A 79 1.77 -4.58 -19.62
C VAL A 79 1.67 -6.01 -19.10
N GLU A 80 0.82 -6.83 -19.70
CA GLU A 80 0.67 -8.23 -19.30
C GLU A 80 1.96 -9.04 -19.52
N GLU A 81 2.61 -8.86 -20.67
CA GLU A 81 3.87 -9.53 -20.97
C GLU A 81 5.00 -9.17 -19.98
N GLU A 82 5.14 -7.90 -19.62
CA GLU A 82 6.14 -7.46 -18.65
C GLU A 82 5.82 -7.94 -17.22
N LEU A 83 4.53 -8.01 -16.86
CA LEU A 83 4.11 -8.56 -15.59
C LEU A 83 4.50 -10.05 -15.49
N GLN A 84 4.20 -10.84 -16.51
CA GLN A 84 4.54 -12.26 -16.55
C GLN A 84 6.06 -12.49 -16.50
N LYS A 85 6.85 -11.69 -17.22
CA LYS A 85 8.33 -11.74 -17.13
C LYS A 85 8.84 -11.45 -15.73
N THR A 86 8.27 -10.44 -15.07
CA THR A 86 8.69 -10.05 -13.73
C THR A 86 8.33 -11.13 -12.69
N ILE A 87 7.13 -11.72 -12.79
CA ILE A 87 6.72 -12.85 -11.95
C ILE A 87 7.67 -14.04 -12.13
N ALA A 88 7.99 -14.40 -13.37
CA ALA A 88 8.93 -15.48 -13.69
C ALA A 88 10.35 -15.20 -13.13
N LEU A 89 10.82 -13.96 -13.22
CA LEU A 89 12.10 -13.54 -12.64
C LEU A 89 12.09 -13.66 -11.11
N CYS A 90 11.03 -13.22 -10.44
CA CYS A 90 10.87 -13.37 -9.00
C CYS A 90 10.85 -14.83 -8.57
N HIS A 91 10.15 -15.70 -9.29
CA HIS A 91 10.15 -17.15 -9.02
C HIS A 91 11.56 -17.74 -9.16
N ARG A 92 12.31 -17.35 -10.21
CA ARG A 92 13.69 -17.79 -10.42
C ARG A 92 14.64 -17.31 -9.31
N MET A 93 14.50 -16.05 -8.86
CA MET A 93 15.30 -15.49 -7.77
C MET A 93 14.96 -16.13 -6.40
N ASN A 94 13.70 -16.50 -6.18
CA ASN A 94 13.30 -17.20 -4.97
C ASN A 94 13.85 -18.63 -4.94
N PHE A 95 13.87 -19.31 -6.09
CA PHE A 95 14.52 -20.63 -6.22
C PHE A 95 16.04 -20.57 -5.99
N SER A 96 16.73 -19.55 -6.51
CA SER A 96 18.17 -19.40 -6.31
C SER A 96 18.55 -19.03 -4.87
N LYS A 97 17.68 -18.33 -4.13
CA LYS A 97 17.90 -18.03 -2.70
C LYS A 97 17.69 -19.27 -1.82
N SER A 98 16.73 -20.13 -2.15
CA SER A 98 16.53 -21.39 -1.43
C SER A 98 17.68 -22.40 -1.62
N SER A 99 18.36 -22.40 -2.78
CA SER A 99 19.51 -23.28 -3.02
C SER A 99 20.81 -22.80 -2.35
N PHE A 100 20.92 -21.51 -2.00
CA PHE A 100 22.08 -20.97 -1.28
C PHE A 100 22.02 -21.21 0.24
N HIS A 101 20.86 -21.56 0.79
CA HIS A 101 20.71 -21.87 2.22
C HIS A 101 20.80 -23.36 2.56
N ALA A 102 20.98 -24.22 1.56
CA ALA A 102 21.04 -25.68 1.71
C ALA A 102 22.45 -26.27 1.45
N ALA A 103 23.50 -25.44 1.45
CA ALA A 103 24.90 -25.83 1.31
C ALA A 103 25.70 -25.45 2.55
#